data_AF-A0A0S8H2A9-F1
#
_entry.id   AF-A0A0S8H2A9-F1
#
_cell.length_a   1.000
_cell.length_b   1.000
_cell.length_c   1.000
_cell.angle_alpha   90.00
_cell.angle_beta   90.00
_cell.angle_gamma   90.00
#
_symmetry.space_group_name_H-M   'P 1'
#
loop_
_entity.id
_entity.type
_entity.pdbx_description
1 polymer ?
#
loop_
_entity_poly.entity_id
_entity_poly.type
_entity_poly.pdbx_seq_one_letter_code
_entity_poly.pdbx_strand_id
1 'polypeptide(L)'
;ASSSLRVRRGAGEWPMLIVLQKRPRRLTADKDGWTFHFAAPAGHVIVAPLFGRRWVSLEEIAKWKDGPPEEAVGQARRWTARLRAIPVDVTTTQRLVAGRPTFTESFQFERIADDWQTPPRPWAPIPPMFALARAMGLPVEADGEKPIQDWQWLGRLGPLAGLDDAAQTAGSDDPKYKLLRDQLGKEIAKVIQAGHMAPHMWPFGEMSASYYAPTYFHNPGQTFITLIRALDHLGRPQADRLRAYLRREFKTHSPFALEYWGKAADRKGARRERFPEDAQPRHWVAGANFNLQSLYAAWLYYDRVADPAERPAVWQAASQCLQRHRARAAVEWDYTDMLRFPVQGTPLGTHMTHQNHPSVESRFESFNSRVNGLIGYTRLARLAGEERAAETGTCLLARALALRFAQLYFDQYLIQLGVHQPQLLPPPLADNTRRLQSLTLMRGLYIGPRLAWTYIWKENTPESAKGVGARVYFFHVNHPVWSASQGSGGVSGGRDVIDAPLFFIGLDLTPGTAGFYRDYCRDFVELAFKHLALTAPTWYVADGPTYWSSEESVGPPEVPWACFLAKAMILQADGRELYKYVDFPQAAFGDLYYLGKLCAALEAFARKAK
;
A
#
# COMPACT_ATOMS: atom_id res chain seq x y z
N ALA A 1 19.81 46.58 10.64
CA ALA A 1 19.56 46.05 12.00
C ALA A 1 20.47 44.86 12.24
N SER A 2 20.91 44.64 13.49
CA SER A 2 21.45 43.35 13.92
C SER A 2 20.34 42.30 13.94
N SER A 3 20.69 41.02 13.82
CA SER A 3 19.72 39.92 13.96
C SER A 3 20.26 38.84 14.90
N SER A 4 19.36 38.07 15.52
CA SER A 4 19.72 36.94 16.37
C SER A 4 18.81 35.74 16.13
N LEU A 5 19.36 34.55 16.34
CA LEU A 5 18.68 33.26 16.19
C LEU A 5 18.89 32.48 17.49
N ARG A 6 17.81 32.15 18.22
CA ARG A 6 17.87 31.33 19.44
C ARG A 6 17.34 29.93 19.17
N VAL A 7 18.22 28.94 19.23
CA VAL A 7 17.91 27.51 19.15
C VAL A 7 17.74 26.99 20.57
N ARG A 8 16.50 26.66 20.96
CA ARG A 8 16.20 26.12 22.29
C ARG A 8 16.58 24.64 22.40
N ARG A 9 17.03 24.21 23.57
CA ARG A 9 17.21 22.79 23.92
C ARG A 9 15.84 22.13 23.96
N GLY A 10 15.63 21.12 23.11
CA GLY A 10 14.40 20.33 23.11
C GLY A 10 14.32 19.37 24.28
N ALA A 11 13.15 18.80 24.54
CA ALA A 11 12.91 17.81 25.59
C ALA A 11 13.50 16.42 25.31
N GLY A 12 14.46 16.32 24.39
CA GLY A 12 15.16 15.09 24.04
C GLY A 12 16.54 15.42 23.48
N GLU A 13 17.55 14.64 23.87
CA GLU A 13 18.93 14.86 23.47
C GLU A 13 19.19 14.16 22.13
N TRP A 14 18.90 14.86 21.04
CA TRP A 14 19.12 14.38 19.67
C TRP A 14 20.23 15.24 19.01
N PRO A 15 21.28 14.64 18.42
CA PRO A 15 22.30 15.42 17.70
C PRO A 15 21.72 16.18 16.51
N MET A 16 21.64 17.51 16.63
CA MET A 16 21.13 18.40 15.60
C MET A 16 22.27 19.05 14.81
N LEU A 17 22.20 18.95 13.49
CA LEU A 17 22.98 19.75 12.55
C LEU A 17 22.27 21.08 12.30
N ILE A 18 23.01 22.18 12.47
CA ILE A 18 22.57 23.54 12.14
C ILE A 18 23.50 24.06 11.05
N VAL A 19 22.98 24.27 9.85
CA VAL A 19 23.70 24.92 8.74
C VAL A 19 23.19 26.34 8.61
N LEU A 20 24.10 27.30 8.71
CA LEU A 20 23.81 28.72 8.54
C LEU A 20 24.20 29.16 7.11
N GLN A 21 23.76 30.34 6.68
CA GLN A 21 24.28 31.00 5.47
C GLN A 21 25.29 32.10 5.80
N LYS A 22 25.04 32.85 6.88
CA LYS A 22 25.87 33.99 7.28
C LYS A 22 26.67 33.72 8.54
N ARG A 23 27.91 34.18 8.58
CA ARG A 23 28.82 33.90 9.71
C ARG A 23 28.35 34.69 10.95
N PRO A 24 28.06 34.02 12.08
CA PRO A 24 27.70 34.74 13.31
C PRO A 24 28.92 35.52 13.82
N ARG A 25 28.68 36.74 14.31
CA ARG A 25 29.69 37.56 15.01
C ARG A 25 29.96 37.05 16.43
N ARG A 26 28.95 36.44 17.06
CA ARG A 26 29.03 35.91 18.42
C ARG A 26 28.08 34.72 18.58
N LEU A 27 28.48 33.77 19.41
CA LEU A 27 27.65 32.69 19.94
C LEU A 27 27.58 32.86 21.46
N THR A 28 26.40 32.63 22.05
CA THR A 28 26.19 32.61 23.51
C THR A 28 25.33 31.42 23.88
N ALA A 29 25.76 30.62 24.85
CA ALA A 29 24.97 29.53 25.43
C ALA A 29 24.29 29.97 26.73
N ASP A 30 23.13 29.40 27.01
CA ASP A 30 22.39 29.55 28.26
C ASP A 30 21.68 28.22 28.59
N LYS A 31 21.02 28.14 29.76
CA LYS A 31 20.35 26.92 30.23
C LYS A 31 19.22 26.43 29.29
N ASP A 32 18.61 27.33 28.52
CA ASP A 32 17.51 27.01 27.60
C ASP A 32 18.03 26.74 26.17
N GLY A 33 19.32 26.95 25.85
CA GLY A 33 19.92 26.63 24.55
C GLY A 33 21.02 27.60 24.07
N TRP A 34 21.04 27.85 22.75
CA TRP A 34 22.09 28.61 22.07
C TRP A 34 21.53 29.82 21.32
N THR A 35 22.21 30.96 21.40
CA THR A 35 21.86 32.16 20.62
C THR A 35 23.03 32.61 19.73
N PHE A 36 22.77 32.68 18.42
CA PHE A 36 23.68 33.17 17.39
C PHE A 36 23.36 34.63 17.08
N HIS A 37 24.38 35.49 17.02
CA HIS A 37 24.24 36.93 16.78
C HIS A 37 24.92 37.33 15.47
N PHE A 38 24.23 38.06 14.59
CA PHE A 38 24.70 38.34 13.22
C PHE A 38 24.80 39.84 12.92
N ALA A 39 25.68 40.18 11.98
CA ALA A 39 25.88 41.55 11.48
C ALA A 39 24.66 42.10 10.70
N ALA A 40 23.90 41.20 10.10
CA ALA A 40 22.79 41.42 9.17
C ALA A 40 21.76 40.27 9.38
N PRO A 41 20.72 40.09 8.55
CA PRO A 41 19.90 38.87 8.57
C PRO A 41 20.75 37.60 8.45
N ALA A 42 20.34 36.51 9.11
CA ALA A 42 21.07 35.24 9.13
C ALA A 42 21.11 34.51 7.77
N GLY A 43 20.25 34.93 6.82
CA GLY A 43 20.08 34.31 5.52
C GLY A 43 19.30 33.00 5.60
N HIS A 44 19.71 32.00 4.85
CA HIS A 44 19.15 30.65 4.94
C HIS A 44 19.67 29.97 6.22
N VAL A 45 18.76 29.38 6.99
CA VAL A 45 19.07 28.62 8.21
C VAL A 45 18.41 27.25 8.07
N ILE A 46 19.21 26.20 8.11
CA ILE A 46 18.75 24.82 7.88
C ILE A 46 19.02 24.01 9.14
N VAL A 47 17.98 23.34 9.66
CA VAL A 47 18.06 22.56 10.89
C VAL A 47 17.61 21.13 10.60
N ALA A 48 18.49 20.16 10.87
CA ALA A 48 18.28 18.75 10.57
C ALA A 48 18.83 17.83 11.67
N PRO A 49 18.19 16.68 11.96
CA PRO A 49 18.82 15.68 12.82
C PRO A 49 19.98 15.00 12.07
N LEU A 50 21.15 14.98 12.69
CA LEU A 50 22.43 14.62 12.06
C LEU A 50 22.45 13.20 11.47
N PHE A 51 21.77 12.25 12.14
CA PHE A 51 21.64 10.86 11.71
C PHE A 51 20.19 10.48 11.32
N GLY A 52 19.34 11.47 11.01
CA GLY A 52 17.94 11.23 10.67
C GLY A 52 17.16 10.72 11.88
N ARG A 53 16.60 9.51 11.78
CA ARG A 53 15.95 8.80 12.89
C ARG A 53 16.84 7.79 13.63
N ARG A 54 18.15 7.64 13.33
CA ARG A 54 19.02 6.80 14.19
C ARG A 54 18.99 7.37 15.60
N TRP A 55 18.55 6.56 16.56
CA TRP A 55 18.66 6.94 17.96
C TRP A 55 20.14 6.86 18.37
N VAL A 56 20.61 7.93 19.00
CA VAL A 56 21.94 8.06 19.59
C VAL A 56 21.71 8.02 21.09
N SER A 57 22.30 7.06 21.80
CA SER A 57 21.99 6.88 23.22
C SER A 57 22.55 8.03 24.06
N LEU A 58 21.96 8.29 25.23
CA LEU A 58 22.47 9.33 26.14
C LEU A 58 23.92 9.02 26.57
N GLU A 59 24.29 7.74 26.65
CA GLU A 59 25.66 7.28 26.91
C GLU A 59 26.60 7.52 25.72
N GLU A 60 26.12 7.35 24.48
CA GLU A 60 26.86 7.70 23.26
C GLU A 60 27.08 9.22 23.19
N ILE A 61 26.07 10.03 23.51
CA ILE A 61 26.16 11.50 23.54
C ILE A 61 27.04 12.01 24.69
N ALA A 62 27.00 11.39 25.87
CA ALA A 62 27.84 11.78 27.01
C ALA A 62 29.36 11.66 26.70
N LYS A 63 29.73 10.76 25.78
CA LYS A 63 31.11 10.62 25.27
C LYS A 63 31.54 11.78 24.36
N TRP A 64 30.62 12.62 23.89
CA TRP A 64 30.90 13.78 23.03
C TRP A 64 31.32 15.03 23.83
N LYS A 65 31.52 14.92 25.15
CA LYS A 65 31.88 16.04 26.04
C LYS A 65 33.15 16.80 25.59
N ASP A 66 34.11 16.06 25.01
CA ASP A 66 35.40 16.58 24.54
C ASP A 66 35.37 16.93 23.03
N GLY A 67 34.21 16.76 22.39
CA GLY A 67 33.96 16.94 20.96
C GLY A 67 33.15 15.78 20.36
N PRO A 68 32.37 16.01 19.28
CA PRO A 68 31.70 14.94 18.56
C PRO A 68 32.71 14.02 17.85
N PRO A 69 32.44 12.69 17.75
CA PRO A 69 33.35 11.74 17.10
C PRO A 69 33.51 12.02 15.61
N GLU A 70 34.60 11.54 15.01
CA GLU A 70 34.91 11.80 13.59
C GLU A 70 33.80 11.36 12.63
N GLU A 71 33.08 10.27 12.93
CA GLU A 71 31.90 9.84 12.16
C GLU A 71 30.82 10.94 12.12
N ALA A 72 30.51 11.54 13.27
CA ALA A 72 29.53 12.61 13.40
C ALA A 72 29.99 13.90 12.69
N VAL A 73 31.27 14.25 12.81
CA VAL A 73 31.88 15.38 12.07
C VAL A 73 31.87 15.14 10.56
N GLY A 74 32.17 13.91 10.13
CA GLY A 74 32.10 13.47 8.74
C GLY A 74 30.69 13.52 8.19
N GLN A 75 29.69 13.04 8.94
CA GLN A 75 28.28 13.11 8.58
C GLN A 75 27.79 14.56 8.51
N ALA A 76 28.22 15.42 9.44
CA ALA A 76 27.92 16.86 9.42
C ALA A 76 28.49 17.51 8.16
N ARG A 77 29.77 17.30 7.84
CA ARG A 77 30.41 17.80 6.61
C ARG A 77 29.69 17.29 5.34
N ARG A 78 29.35 15.98 5.30
CA ARG A 78 28.61 15.35 4.19
C ARG A 78 27.21 15.94 3.98
N TRP A 79 26.53 16.34 5.05
CA TRP A 79 25.23 17.00 4.96
C TRP A 79 25.37 18.48 4.64
N THR A 80 26.23 19.25 5.31
CA THR A 80 26.42 20.69 5.03
C THR A 80 26.66 20.98 3.55
N ALA A 81 27.49 20.17 2.86
CA ALA A 81 27.73 20.32 1.41
C ALA A 81 26.50 20.02 0.53
N ARG A 82 25.65 19.04 0.91
CA ARG A 82 24.35 18.75 0.25
C ARG A 82 23.32 19.83 0.53
N LEU A 83 23.27 20.33 1.76
CA LEU A 83 22.36 21.37 2.23
C LEU A 83 22.64 22.75 1.58
N ARG A 84 23.76 22.92 0.87
CA ARG A 84 23.99 24.08 -0.02
C ARG A 84 23.29 23.98 -1.38
N ALA A 85 22.77 22.81 -1.74
CA ALA A 85 22.05 22.52 -2.98
C ALA A 85 20.77 21.76 -2.64
N ILE A 86 19.74 22.51 -2.21
CA ILE A 86 18.45 21.93 -1.80
C ILE A 86 17.64 21.62 -3.07
N PRO A 87 17.17 20.37 -3.29
CA PRO A 87 16.23 20.10 -4.36
C PRO A 87 14.88 20.75 -4.04
N VAL A 88 14.46 21.72 -4.86
CA VAL A 88 13.22 22.49 -4.68
C VAL A 88 12.10 22.08 -5.63
N ASP A 89 12.44 21.40 -6.72
CA ASP A 89 11.49 20.79 -7.66
C ASP A 89 12.10 19.52 -8.28
N VAL A 90 11.25 18.59 -8.74
CA VAL A 90 11.65 17.35 -9.41
C VAL A 90 10.68 16.98 -10.52
N THR A 91 11.14 17.05 -11.77
CA THR A 91 10.39 16.56 -12.93
C THR A 91 10.74 15.09 -13.15
N THR A 92 9.76 14.18 -13.11
CA THR A 92 9.99 12.75 -13.36
C THR A 92 9.53 12.35 -14.75
N THR A 93 10.43 11.86 -15.60
CA THR A 93 10.06 11.11 -16.81
C THR A 93 10.19 9.60 -16.55
N GLN A 94 9.51 8.79 -17.37
CA GLN A 94 9.52 7.34 -17.27
C GLN A 94 9.49 6.72 -18.67
N ARG A 95 10.21 5.61 -18.86
CA ARG A 95 10.31 4.87 -20.12
C ARG A 95 10.70 3.41 -19.89
N LEU A 96 10.58 2.57 -20.92
CA LEU A 96 11.19 1.24 -20.92
C LEU A 96 12.57 1.28 -21.62
N VAL A 97 13.64 0.88 -20.92
CA VAL A 97 14.97 0.67 -21.51
C VAL A 97 15.28 -0.83 -21.46
N ALA A 98 15.51 -1.45 -22.62
CA ALA A 98 15.71 -2.91 -22.72
C ALA A 98 14.63 -3.76 -22.01
N GLY A 99 13.39 -3.25 -21.92
CA GLY A 99 12.28 -3.88 -21.21
C GLY A 99 12.23 -3.62 -19.69
N ARG A 100 13.24 -2.97 -19.11
CA ARG A 100 13.28 -2.55 -17.70
C ARG A 100 12.59 -1.17 -17.53
N PRO A 101 11.74 -0.98 -16.51
CA PRO A 101 11.14 0.33 -16.20
C PRO A 101 12.16 1.32 -15.62
N THR A 102 12.56 2.30 -16.43
CA THR A 102 13.52 3.34 -16.06
C THR A 102 12.78 4.64 -15.75
N PHE A 103 13.05 5.21 -14.57
CA PHE A 103 12.62 6.55 -14.19
C PHE A 103 13.80 7.52 -14.26
N THR A 104 13.57 8.73 -14.75
CA THR A 104 14.59 9.79 -14.73
C THR A 104 14.04 10.99 -13.99
N GLU A 105 14.53 11.19 -12.76
CA GLU A 105 14.17 12.30 -11.88
C GLU A 105 15.14 13.47 -12.10
N SER A 106 14.64 14.53 -12.75
CA SER A 106 15.38 15.77 -13.05
C SER A 106 15.11 16.81 -11.96
N PHE A 107 16.09 17.04 -11.08
CA PHE A 107 15.98 17.93 -9.93
C PHE A 107 16.40 19.38 -10.25
N GLN A 108 15.58 20.35 -9.84
CA GLN A 108 15.99 21.75 -9.75
C GLN A 108 16.53 22.04 -8.35
N PHE A 109 17.66 22.75 -8.25
CA PHE A 109 18.35 23.00 -6.98
C PHE A 109 18.42 24.48 -6.63
N GLU A 110 17.93 24.84 -5.44
CA GLU A 110 18.25 26.11 -4.80
C GLU A 110 19.69 26.04 -4.28
N ARG A 111 20.58 26.80 -4.95
CA ARG A 111 22.01 26.87 -4.64
C ARG A 111 22.29 28.04 -3.72
N ILE A 112 22.68 27.75 -2.49
CA ILE A 112 22.88 28.75 -1.45
C ILE A 112 24.38 29.02 -1.28
N ALA A 113 24.85 30.21 -1.65
CA ALA A 113 26.23 30.66 -1.35
C ALA A 113 26.35 31.09 0.13
N ASP A 114 27.47 30.80 0.80
CA ASP A 114 27.72 31.14 2.21
C ASP A 114 29.08 31.81 2.50
N ASP A 115 29.18 32.32 3.71
CA ASP A 115 30.37 32.99 4.26
C ASP A 115 31.48 32.00 4.72
N TRP A 116 31.36 30.69 4.46
CA TRP A 116 32.42 29.70 4.67
C TRP A 116 32.95 29.13 3.34
N GLN A 117 32.42 29.58 2.21
CA GLN A 117 32.76 29.11 0.87
C GLN A 117 32.53 27.59 0.70
N THR A 118 31.50 27.04 1.36
CA THR A 118 31.17 25.62 1.28
C THR A 118 30.83 25.24 -0.17
N PRO A 119 31.57 24.31 -0.82
CA PRO A 119 31.27 23.92 -2.19
C PRO A 119 29.92 23.19 -2.25
N PRO A 120 28.93 23.68 -3.02
CA PRO A 120 27.63 23.04 -3.10
C PRO A 120 27.72 21.73 -3.87
N ARG A 121 27.22 20.64 -3.26
CA ARG A 121 27.20 19.29 -3.84
C ARG A 121 25.76 18.88 -4.17
N PRO A 122 25.29 19.09 -5.41
CA PRO A 122 24.04 18.52 -5.91
C PRO A 122 24.02 16.99 -5.73
N TRP A 123 22.81 16.46 -5.55
CA TRP A 123 22.59 15.08 -5.18
C TRP A 123 21.17 14.68 -5.60
N ALA A 124 21.02 13.50 -6.21
CA ALA A 124 19.71 12.93 -6.52
C ALA A 124 19.28 12.03 -5.35
N PRO A 125 18.29 12.43 -4.52
CA PRO A 125 17.68 11.51 -3.56
C PRO A 125 16.87 10.43 -4.29
N ILE A 126 17.24 9.16 -4.14
CA ILE A 126 16.29 8.09 -4.47
C ILE A 126 15.12 8.15 -3.47
N PRO A 127 13.85 8.12 -3.92
CA PRO A 127 12.71 8.19 -3.01
C PRO A 127 12.80 7.11 -1.93
N PRO A 128 12.61 7.42 -0.62
CA PRO A 128 12.99 6.52 0.47
C PRO A 128 12.35 5.12 0.42
N MET A 129 11.19 4.99 -0.20
CA MET A 129 10.53 3.69 -0.40
C MET A 129 11.26 2.82 -1.44
N PHE A 130 11.83 3.38 -2.52
CA PHE A 130 12.69 2.62 -3.43
C PHE A 130 14.02 2.23 -2.76
N ALA A 131 14.60 3.13 -1.97
CA ALA A 131 15.81 2.82 -1.20
C ALA A 131 15.55 1.72 -0.15
N LEU A 132 14.38 1.74 0.49
CA LEU A 132 13.92 0.70 1.41
C LEU A 132 13.67 -0.62 0.68
N ALA A 133 13.09 -0.55 -0.53
CA ALA A 133 12.90 -1.71 -1.37
C ALA A 133 14.25 -2.36 -1.73
N ARG A 134 15.29 -1.58 -2.05
CA ARG A 134 16.65 -2.12 -2.14
C ARG A 134 17.06 -2.85 -0.86
N ALA A 135 17.05 -2.12 0.26
CA ALA A 135 17.71 -2.54 1.49
C ALA A 135 17.16 -3.88 2.02
N MET A 136 15.95 -4.24 1.59
CA MET A 136 15.25 -5.46 1.94
C MET A 136 15.24 -6.53 0.85
N GLY A 137 15.83 -6.28 -0.34
CA GLY A 137 16.11 -7.29 -1.37
C GLY A 137 15.39 -7.15 -2.71
N LEU A 138 14.67 -6.05 -2.99
CA LEU A 138 13.98 -5.87 -4.27
C LEU A 138 14.91 -5.35 -5.39
N PRO A 139 14.89 -5.94 -6.58
CA PRO A 139 15.60 -5.47 -7.77
C PRO A 139 14.87 -4.32 -8.48
N VAL A 140 14.86 -3.15 -7.85
CA VAL A 140 14.87 -1.86 -8.58
C VAL A 140 16.27 -1.69 -9.21
N GLU A 141 16.50 -0.70 -10.08
CA GLU A 141 17.85 -0.34 -10.55
C GLU A 141 18.01 1.19 -10.62
N ALA A 142 19.25 1.70 -10.77
CA ALA A 142 19.49 3.12 -11.07
C ALA A 142 20.73 3.37 -11.94
N ASP A 143 20.53 3.99 -13.11
CA ASP A 143 21.55 4.24 -14.14
C ASP A 143 22.76 5.07 -13.63
N GLY A 144 23.96 4.49 -13.67
CA GLY A 144 25.24 5.19 -13.52
C GLY A 144 26.40 4.28 -13.11
N GLU A 145 27.63 4.68 -13.43
CA GLU A 145 28.89 3.94 -13.12
C GLU A 145 29.19 3.78 -11.60
N LYS A 146 28.30 4.22 -10.72
CA LYS A 146 28.57 4.38 -9.29
C LYS A 146 27.49 3.68 -8.49
N PRO A 147 27.80 2.60 -7.75
CA PRO A 147 26.82 1.92 -6.91
C PRO A 147 26.27 2.92 -5.89
N ILE A 148 24.95 3.04 -5.80
CA ILE A 148 24.33 4.11 -5.04
C ILE A 148 24.46 3.77 -3.55
N GLN A 149 25.30 4.55 -2.90
CA GLN A 149 25.69 4.42 -1.50
C GLN A 149 24.48 4.63 -0.60
N ASP A 150 24.30 3.78 0.41
CA ASP A 150 23.50 4.17 1.58
C ASP A 150 24.24 5.31 2.30
N TRP A 151 23.60 6.48 2.41
CA TRP A 151 24.18 7.63 3.10
C TRP A 151 23.98 7.61 4.63
N GLN A 152 23.57 6.46 5.19
CA GLN A 152 23.41 6.19 6.62
C GLN A 152 22.55 7.25 7.32
N TRP A 153 21.49 7.66 6.62
CA TRP A 153 20.58 8.70 7.07
C TRP A 153 19.15 8.19 6.93
N LEU A 154 18.52 7.93 8.08
CA LEU A 154 17.20 7.31 8.14
C LEU A 154 16.09 8.37 8.08
N GLY A 155 15.33 8.36 6.99
CA GLY A 155 14.16 9.22 6.81
C GLY A 155 12.91 8.72 7.55
N ARG A 156 11.83 9.51 7.46
CA ARG A 156 10.50 9.13 7.96
C ARG A 156 9.86 7.95 7.19
N LEU A 157 10.47 7.54 6.08
CA LEU A 157 9.95 6.57 5.10
C LEU A 157 10.99 5.55 4.60
N GLY A 158 12.22 5.49 5.17
CA GLY A 158 13.25 4.54 4.73
C GLY A 158 14.70 5.07 4.66
N PRO A 159 15.62 4.28 4.07
CA PRO A 159 17.00 4.65 3.73
C PRO A 159 17.08 5.63 2.55
N LEU A 160 18.30 5.78 2.02
CA LEU A 160 18.63 6.61 0.85
C LEU A 160 19.80 5.94 0.07
N ALA A 161 19.52 5.05 -0.92
CA ALA A 161 20.45 4.04 -1.52
C ALA A 161 20.00 3.42 -2.90
N GLY A 162 20.82 2.56 -3.58
CA GLY A 162 20.46 1.74 -4.80
C GLY A 162 21.57 0.83 -5.48
N LEU A 163 21.38 -0.33 -6.17
CA LEU A 163 20.44 -1.49 -6.08
C LEU A 163 21.08 -2.94 -6.10
N ASP A 164 20.96 -3.99 -6.97
CA ASP A 164 20.41 -4.38 -8.32
C ASP A 164 20.67 -5.96 -8.47
N ASP A 165 20.07 -7.02 -9.14
CA ASP A 165 18.86 -7.56 -9.90
C ASP A 165 18.63 -9.10 -9.43
N ALA A 166 17.90 -10.18 -9.88
CA ALA A 166 16.95 -10.68 -10.95
C ALA A 166 16.26 -12.08 -10.58
N ALA A 167 15.16 -12.60 -11.23
CA ALA A 167 14.50 -13.96 -11.05
C ALA A 167 13.47 -14.38 -12.20
N GLN A 168 12.65 -15.48 -12.34
CA GLN A 168 12.24 -16.78 -11.67
C GLN A 168 11.37 -17.75 -12.59
N THR A 169 11.04 -19.03 -12.22
CA THR A 169 10.12 -20.06 -12.89
C THR A 169 9.68 -21.22 -11.91
N ALA A 170 8.80 -22.27 -12.07
CA ALA A 170 7.77 -22.84 -13.03
C ALA A 170 6.77 -23.89 -12.32
N GLY A 171 6.03 -24.82 -13.00
CA GLY A 171 5.12 -25.87 -12.38
C GLY A 171 4.17 -26.75 -13.29
N SER A 172 3.12 -27.44 -12.76
CA SER A 172 2.94 -28.95 -12.73
C SER A 172 1.39 -29.45 -12.63
N ASP A 173 0.90 -30.66 -12.17
CA ASP A 173 -0.55 -31.23 -12.13
C ASP A 173 -1.04 -32.24 -10.97
N ASP A 174 -2.35 -32.65 -10.78
CA ASP A 174 -2.85 -33.69 -9.77
C ASP A 174 -4.32 -34.22 -9.97
N PRO A 175 -4.76 -35.41 -9.45
CA PRO A 175 -6.16 -35.92 -9.58
C PRO A 175 -7.29 -35.29 -8.71
N LYS A 176 -7.04 -34.77 -7.49
CA LYS A 176 -8.13 -34.14 -6.67
C LYS A 176 -8.72 -32.91 -7.37
N TYR A 177 -7.98 -32.32 -8.31
CA TYR A 177 -8.42 -31.38 -9.34
C TYR A 177 -9.82 -31.69 -9.88
N LYS A 178 -10.09 -32.95 -10.24
CA LYS A 178 -11.36 -33.34 -10.90
C LYS A 178 -12.58 -33.00 -10.05
N LEU A 179 -12.53 -33.26 -8.73
CA LEU A 179 -13.66 -33.02 -7.83
C LEU A 179 -13.99 -31.52 -7.69
N LEU A 180 -12.96 -30.68 -7.52
CA LEU A 180 -13.17 -29.23 -7.46
C LEU A 180 -13.65 -28.65 -8.79
N ARG A 181 -13.22 -29.23 -9.92
CA ARG A 181 -13.57 -28.78 -11.26
C ARG A 181 -15.04 -29.05 -11.55
N ASP A 182 -15.50 -30.25 -11.18
CA ASP A 182 -16.88 -30.66 -11.35
C ASP A 182 -17.81 -29.88 -10.38
N GLN A 183 -17.30 -29.42 -9.22
CA GLN A 183 -18.01 -28.49 -8.32
C GLN A 183 -18.07 -27.05 -8.87
N LEU A 184 -16.97 -26.52 -9.41
CA LEU A 184 -16.93 -25.22 -10.09
C LEU A 184 -17.93 -25.19 -11.27
N GLY A 185 -18.05 -26.28 -12.02
CA GLY A 185 -19.07 -26.46 -13.05
C GLY A 185 -20.51 -26.26 -12.54
N LYS A 186 -20.85 -26.76 -11.34
CA LYS A 186 -22.20 -26.57 -10.77
C LYS A 186 -22.48 -25.12 -10.43
N GLU A 187 -21.57 -24.45 -9.74
CA GLU A 187 -21.77 -23.06 -9.30
C GLU A 187 -21.81 -22.07 -10.48
N ILE A 188 -20.96 -22.25 -11.49
CA ILE A 188 -21.01 -21.46 -12.73
C ILE A 188 -22.34 -21.64 -13.48
N ALA A 189 -22.93 -22.85 -13.44
CA ALA A 189 -24.24 -23.08 -14.07
C ALA A 189 -25.35 -22.27 -13.39
N LYS A 190 -25.34 -22.16 -12.05
CA LYS A 190 -26.27 -21.28 -11.30
C LYS A 190 -26.13 -19.82 -11.71
N VAL A 191 -24.89 -19.31 -11.82
CA VAL A 191 -24.62 -17.92 -12.24
C VAL A 191 -25.19 -17.64 -13.63
N ILE A 192 -24.96 -18.53 -14.59
CA ILE A 192 -25.47 -18.36 -15.96
C ILE A 192 -27.01 -18.39 -15.99
N GLN A 193 -27.64 -19.21 -15.14
CA GLN A 193 -29.10 -19.30 -15.00
C GLN A 193 -29.71 -18.07 -14.31
N ALA A 194 -29.03 -17.50 -13.32
CA ALA A 194 -29.49 -16.31 -12.57
C ALA A 194 -29.48 -15.02 -13.41
N GLY A 195 -28.65 -14.96 -14.46
CA GLY A 195 -28.48 -13.75 -15.27
C GLY A 195 -27.65 -12.69 -14.53
N HIS A 196 -27.91 -11.40 -14.77
CA HIS A 196 -27.29 -10.33 -13.99
C HIS A 196 -27.63 -10.51 -12.51
N MET A 197 -26.63 -10.39 -11.63
CA MET A 197 -26.77 -10.64 -10.19
C MET A 197 -26.56 -9.34 -9.41
N ALA A 198 -27.50 -9.01 -8.53
CA ALA A 198 -27.37 -7.88 -7.62
C ALA A 198 -26.11 -8.04 -6.72
N PRO A 199 -25.58 -6.96 -6.12
CA PRO A 199 -24.66 -7.07 -5.00
C PRO A 199 -25.20 -8.00 -3.91
N HIS A 200 -24.32 -8.73 -3.23
CA HIS A 200 -24.72 -9.57 -2.09
C HIS A 200 -24.78 -8.69 -0.84
N MET A 201 -25.98 -8.46 -0.29
CA MET A 201 -26.11 -7.92 1.07
C MET A 201 -25.82 -9.05 2.08
N TRP A 202 -24.95 -8.81 3.05
CA TRP A 202 -24.66 -9.75 4.13
C TRP A 202 -25.55 -9.43 5.34
N PRO A 203 -26.48 -10.33 5.75
CA PRO A 203 -27.46 -10.04 6.80
C PRO A 203 -26.84 -10.22 8.20
N PHE A 204 -26.32 -9.13 8.77
CA PHE A 204 -25.62 -9.13 10.05
C PHE A 204 -26.58 -9.11 11.26
N GLY A 205 -27.41 -10.15 11.39
CA GLY A 205 -28.40 -10.30 12.47
C GLY A 205 -29.42 -9.14 12.53
N GLU A 206 -30.03 -8.90 13.70
CA GLU A 206 -30.98 -7.79 13.89
C GLU A 206 -30.38 -6.39 13.64
N MET A 207 -29.05 -6.26 13.57
CA MET A 207 -28.38 -5.02 13.20
C MET A 207 -28.49 -4.67 11.70
N SER A 208 -28.83 -5.65 10.83
CA SER A 208 -29.06 -5.42 9.39
C SER A 208 -30.17 -4.40 9.12
N ALA A 209 -31.27 -4.49 9.88
CA ALA A 209 -32.48 -3.69 9.71
C ALA A 209 -32.33 -2.23 10.20
N SER A 210 -31.33 -1.96 11.03
CA SER A 210 -31.21 -0.70 11.78
C SER A 210 -30.07 0.21 11.32
N TYR A 211 -28.87 -0.30 11.00
CA TYR A 211 -27.72 0.57 10.72
C TYR A 211 -26.81 0.16 9.55
N TYR A 212 -26.22 -1.04 9.55
CA TYR A 212 -25.18 -1.40 8.58
C TYR A 212 -25.35 -2.82 8.04
N ALA A 213 -25.76 -2.95 6.77
CA ALA A 213 -25.72 -4.19 6.01
C ALA A 213 -24.59 -4.09 4.96
N PRO A 214 -23.44 -4.78 5.14
CA PRO A 214 -22.33 -4.73 4.19
C PRO A 214 -22.73 -5.29 2.83
N THR A 215 -22.25 -4.66 1.74
CA THR A 215 -22.51 -5.12 0.36
C THR A 215 -21.23 -5.59 -0.31
N TYR A 216 -21.30 -6.83 -0.77
CA TYR A 216 -20.24 -7.58 -1.44
C TYR A 216 -20.51 -7.67 -2.94
N PHE A 217 -19.45 -7.84 -3.73
CA PHE A 217 -19.54 -8.08 -5.18
C PHE A 217 -20.19 -6.92 -5.98
N HIS A 218 -20.24 -5.72 -5.40
CA HIS A 218 -20.83 -4.53 -6.03
C HIS A 218 -19.92 -3.92 -7.11
N ASN A 219 -18.61 -4.21 -7.08
CA ASN A 219 -17.70 -3.89 -8.17
C ASN A 219 -17.90 -4.91 -9.31
N PRO A 220 -18.39 -4.52 -10.50
CA PRO A 220 -18.60 -5.47 -11.59
C PRO A 220 -17.30 -6.16 -12.02
N GLY A 221 -16.15 -5.48 -11.86
CA GLY A 221 -14.82 -6.03 -12.15
C GLY A 221 -14.54 -7.35 -11.44
N GLN A 222 -14.94 -7.51 -10.18
CA GLN A 222 -14.77 -8.76 -9.43
C GLN A 222 -15.52 -9.94 -10.09
N THR A 223 -16.72 -9.67 -10.63
CA THR A 223 -17.55 -10.67 -11.34
C THR A 223 -16.83 -11.14 -12.59
N PHE A 224 -16.34 -10.22 -13.44
CA PHE A 224 -15.57 -10.58 -14.63
C PHE A 224 -14.27 -11.34 -14.31
N ILE A 225 -13.50 -10.89 -13.31
CA ILE A 225 -12.21 -11.52 -12.95
C ILE A 225 -12.41 -12.96 -12.49
N THR A 226 -13.40 -13.20 -11.64
CA THR A 226 -13.70 -14.53 -11.09
C THR A 226 -14.24 -15.47 -12.17
N LEU A 227 -15.20 -15.01 -12.98
CA LEU A 227 -15.83 -15.84 -14.01
C LEU A 227 -14.90 -16.10 -15.21
N ILE A 228 -14.02 -15.17 -15.58
CA ILE A 228 -13.06 -15.40 -16.68
C ILE A 228 -11.98 -16.41 -16.25
N ARG A 229 -11.50 -16.35 -15.00
CA ARG A 229 -10.57 -17.38 -14.47
C ARG A 229 -11.21 -18.78 -14.45
N ALA A 230 -12.52 -18.88 -14.21
CA ALA A 230 -13.21 -20.16 -14.26
C ALA A 230 -13.18 -20.83 -15.66
N LEU A 231 -13.08 -20.06 -16.76
CA LEU A 231 -13.09 -20.60 -18.13
C LEU A 231 -12.00 -21.66 -18.37
N ASP A 232 -10.81 -21.47 -17.81
CA ASP A 232 -9.65 -22.37 -18.00
C ASP A 232 -9.82 -23.73 -17.29
N HIS A 233 -10.90 -23.91 -16.50
CA HIS A 233 -11.25 -25.14 -15.82
C HIS A 233 -12.55 -25.81 -16.33
N LEU A 234 -13.32 -25.14 -17.19
CA LEU A 234 -14.65 -25.62 -17.61
C LEU A 234 -14.59 -26.49 -18.86
N GLY A 235 -15.48 -27.48 -18.93
CA GLY A 235 -15.72 -28.22 -20.19
C GLY A 235 -16.25 -27.29 -21.28
N ARG A 236 -15.79 -27.47 -22.53
CA ARG A 236 -16.06 -26.55 -23.65
C ARG A 236 -17.53 -26.08 -23.78
N PRO A 237 -18.58 -26.94 -23.74
CA PRO A 237 -19.98 -26.50 -23.83
C PRO A 237 -20.46 -25.64 -22.64
N GLN A 238 -19.71 -25.58 -21.55
CA GLN A 238 -19.96 -24.66 -20.44
C GLN A 238 -19.11 -23.40 -20.52
N ALA A 239 -17.84 -23.51 -20.93
CA ALA A 239 -16.99 -22.35 -21.20
C ALA A 239 -17.61 -21.43 -22.27
N ASP A 240 -18.17 -22.01 -23.33
CA ASP A 240 -18.81 -21.24 -24.41
C ASP A 240 -20.14 -20.58 -23.95
N ARG A 241 -20.91 -21.22 -23.07
CA ARG A 241 -22.07 -20.59 -22.40
C ARG A 241 -21.65 -19.46 -21.47
N LEU A 242 -20.53 -19.60 -20.76
CA LEU A 242 -20.00 -18.55 -19.88
C LEU A 242 -19.45 -17.36 -20.68
N ARG A 243 -18.79 -17.58 -21.82
CA ARG A 243 -18.42 -16.52 -22.77
C ARG A 243 -19.65 -15.75 -23.25
N ALA A 244 -20.71 -16.44 -23.66
CA ALA A 244 -21.96 -15.81 -24.10
C ALA A 244 -22.65 -15.01 -23.00
N TYR A 245 -22.62 -15.50 -21.74
CA TYR A 245 -23.03 -14.72 -20.57
C TYR A 245 -22.19 -13.45 -20.43
N LEU A 246 -20.85 -13.58 -20.43
CA LEU A 246 -19.92 -12.49 -20.15
C LEU A 246 -19.97 -11.38 -21.21
N ARG A 247 -20.19 -11.70 -22.49
CA ARG A 247 -20.38 -10.70 -23.56
C ARG A 247 -21.63 -9.86 -23.34
N ARG A 248 -22.75 -10.51 -23.01
CA ARG A 248 -24.01 -9.82 -22.67
C ARG A 248 -23.82 -8.94 -21.43
N GLU A 249 -23.23 -9.50 -20.37
CA GLU A 249 -22.96 -8.80 -19.11
C GLU A 249 -22.05 -7.59 -19.32
N PHE A 250 -21.01 -7.68 -20.16
CA PHE A 250 -20.12 -6.55 -20.47
C PHE A 250 -20.84 -5.43 -21.21
N LYS A 251 -21.81 -5.79 -22.06
CA LYS A 251 -22.61 -4.83 -22.84
C LYS A 251 -23.67 -4.10 -22.01
N THR A 252 -24.24 -4.73 -20.98
CA THR A 252 -25.30 -4.13 -20.14
C THR A 252 -24.81 -3.64 -18.78
N HIS A 253 -23.75 -4.24 -18.23
CA HIS A 253 -23.19 -3.98 -16.89
C HIS A 253 -21.64 -3.91 -16.97
N SER A 254 -21.15 -3.07 -17.87
CA SER A 254 -19.72 -2.91 -18.17
C SER A 254 -18.89 -2.62 -16.90
N PRO A 255 -17.68 -3.21 -16.74
CA PRO A 255 -16.80 -2.91 -15.62
C PRO A 255 -16.28 -1.46 -15.59
N PHE A 256 -16.51 -0.68 -16.66
CA PHE A 256 -16.24 0.75 -16.72
C PHE A 256 -17.37 1.64 -16.18
N ALA A 257 -18.52 1.06 -15.79
CA ALA A 257 -19.62 1.80 -15.22
C ALA A 257 -19.20 2.52 -13.93
N LEU A 258 -19.54 3.81 -13.85
CA LEU A 258 -19.40 4.62 -12.63
C LEU A 258 -20.61 4.47 -11.69
N GLU A 259 -21.66 3.81 -12.15
CA GLU A 259 -22.91 3.57 -11.44
C GLU A 259 -22.88 2.20 -10.74
N TYR A 260 -22.97 2.21 -9.41
CA TYR A 260 -23.68 1.24 -8.54
C TYR A 260 -23.52 1.71 -7.09
N TRP A 261 -24.20 2.83 -6.79
CA TRP A 261 -24.19 3.52 -5.49
C TRP A 261 -25.55 4.19 -5.27
N GLY A 262 -26.62 3.44 -4.97
CA GLY A 262 -27.90 4.04 -4.61
C GLY A 262 -29.12 3.12 -4.68
N LYS A 263 -30.07 3.38 -3.77
CA LYS A 263 -31.27 2.61 -3.36
C LYS A 263 -32.14 1.91 -4.43
N ALA A 264 -31.97 2.19 -5.73
CA ALA A 264 -32.72 1.58 -6.83
C ALA A 264 -31.85 0.89 -7.89
N ALA A 265 -30.53 1.11 -7.89
CA ALA A 265 -29.60 0.37 -8.74
C ALA A 265 -29.23 -0.97 -8.07
N ASP A 266 -28.85 -0.90 -6.79
CA ASP A 266 -28.20 -1.98 -6.02
C ASP A 266 -29.11 -3.20 -5.71
N ARG A 267 -30.32 -3.26 -6.30
CA ARG A 267 -31.25 -4.40 -6.26
C ARG A 267 -31.63 -4.93 -7.64
N LYS A 268 -31.04 -4.43 -8.73
CA LYS A 268 -31.27 -4.97 -10.08
C LYS A 268 -30.53 -6.29 -10.24
N GLY A 269 -31.16 -7.24 -10.92
CA GLY A 269 -30.64 -8.60 -11.06
C GLY A 269 -31.07 -9.55 -9.93
N ALA A 270 -30.62 -10.79 -10.00
CA ALA A 270 -30.97 -11.82 -9.04
C ALA A 270 -30.28 -11.61 -7.68
N ARG A 271 -31.03 -11.70 -6.58
CA ARG A 271 -30.56 -11.60 -5.19
C ARG A 271 -29.74 -12.83 -4.81
N ARG A 272 -28.50 -12.66 -4.34
CA ARG A 272 -27.56 -13.75 -4.05
C ARG A 272 -27.79 -14.37 -2.66
N GLU A 273 -28.48 -13.64 -1.79
CA GLU A 273 -28.79 -14.00 -0.41
C GLU A 273 -29.62 -15.28 -0.32
N ARG A 274 -29.27 -16.19 0.61
CA ARG A 274 -30.08 -17.38 0.91
C ARG A 274 -31.43 -17.02 1.52
N PHE A 275 -31.44 -15.96 2.32
CA PHE A 275 -32.61 -15.39 2.99
C PHE A 275 -32.65 -13.89 2.64
N PRO A 276 -33.25 -13.50 1.50
CA PRO A 276 -33.20 -12.13 1.02
C PRO A 276 -34.10 -11.22 1.86
N GLU A 277 -33.48 -10.28 2.58
CA GLU A 277 -34.22 -9.24 3.31
C GLU A 277 -34.70 -8.12 2.38
N ASP A 278 -35.88 -7.56 2.71
CA ASP A 278 -36.44 -6.36 2.07
C ASP A 278 -35.95 -5.04 2.69
N ALA A 279 -35.15 -5.11 3.77
CA ALA A 279 -34.61 -3.94 4.48
C ALA A 279 -33.87 -2.97 3.54
N GLN A 280 -34.33 -1.72 3.47
CA GLN A 280 -33.69 -0.65 2.70
C GLN A 280 -32.43 -0.18 3.45
N PRO A 281 -31.21 -0.41 2.95
CA PRO A 281 -30.00 -0.02 3.66
C PRO A 281 -29.90 1.51 3.71
N ARG A 282 -29.74 2.05 4.92
CA ARG A 282 -30.09 3.45 5.22
C ARG A 282 -29.11 4.49 4.65
N HIS A 283 -27.83 4.16 4.54
CA HIS A 283 -26.76 5.12 4.24
C HIS A 283 -25.79 4.64 3.14
N TRP A 284 -25.98 5.13 1.92
CA TRP A 284 -24.99 5.03 0.84
C TRP A 284 -24.65 6.42 0.34
N VAL A 285 -23.39 6.82 0.50
CA VAL A 285 -22.89 8.12 0.00
C VAL A 285 -22.49 7.94 -1.45
N ALA A 286 -23.28 8.47 -2.38
CA ALA A 286 -22.97 8.44 -3.80
C ALA A 286 -21.63 9.15 -4.08
N GLY A 287 -20.61 8.37 -4.44
CA GLY A 287 -19.23 8.84 -4.59
C GLY A 287 -18.52 8.10 -5.72
N ALA A 288 -19.00 8.30 -6.94
CA ALA A 288 -18.66 7.50 -8.12
C ALA A 288 -17.17 7.59 -8.52
N ASN A 289 -16.35 6.72 -7.92
CA ASN A 289 -14.98 6.42 -8.33
C ASN A 289 -14.95 5.07 -9.06
N PHE A 290 -14.30 5.07 -10.24
CA PHE A 290 -14.00 3.85 -10.97
C PHE A 290 -12.89 3.10 -10.24
N ASN A 291 -13.18 1.88 -9.76
CA ASN A 291 -12.19 1.01 -9.13
C ASN A 291 -11.20 0.50 -10.19
N LEU A 292 -9.91 0.82 -10.02
CA LEU A 292 -8.84 0.46 -10.95
C LEU A 292 -8.77 -1.05 -11.27
N GLN A 293 -9.20 -1.93 -10.36
CA GLN A 293 -9.27 -3.38 -10.58
C GLN A 293 -10.09 -3.74 -11.84
N SER A 294 -11.07 -2.92 -12.23
CA SER A 294 -11.84 -3.11 -13.46
C SER A 294 -11.00 -2.99 -14.74
N LEU A 295 -9.78 -2.44 -14.71
CA LEU A 295 -8.83 -2.52 -15.83
C LEU A 295 -8.23 -3.93 -15.97
N TYR A 296 -8.10 -4.69 -14.87
CA TYR A 296 -7.73 -6.11 -14.89
C TYR A 296 -8.89 -6.97 -15.44
N ALA A 297 -10.12 -6.65 -15.05
CA ALA A 297 -11.33 -7.24 -15.63
C ALA A 297 -11.42 -6.99 -17.15
N ALA A 298 -11.20 -5.74 -17.59
CA ALA A 298 -11.22 -5.36 -19.00
C ALA A 298 -10.12 -6.06 -19.81
N TRP A 299 -8.91 -6.21 -19.26
CA TRP A 299 -7.84 -7.00 -19.88
C TRP A 299 -8.26 -8.46 -20.08
N LEU A 300 -8.74 -9.12 -19.01
CA LEU A 300 -9.20 -10.51 -19.08
C LEU A 300 -10.34 -10.68 -20.08
N TYR A 301 -11.27 -9.72 -20.16
CA TYR A 301 -12.36 -9.72 -21.15
C TYR A 301 -11.81 -9.62 -22.57
N TYR A 302 -10.95 -8.63 -22.85
CA TYR A 302 -10.33 -8.43 -24.16
C TYR A 302 -9.58 -9.67 -24.66
N ASP A 303 -8.80 -10.30 -23.79
CA ASP A 303 -7.97 -11.47 -24.08
C ASP A 303 -8.81 -12.73 -24.35
N ARG A 304 -9.73 -13.07 -23.43
CA ARG A 304 -10.39 -14.40 -23.39
C ARG A 304 -11.84 -14.45 -23.86
N VAL A 305 -12.51 -13.31 -24.02
CA VAL A 305 -13.97 -13.24 -24.22
C VAL A 305 -14.38 -12.35 -25.38
N ALA A 306 -13.80 -11.16 -25.54
CA ALA A 306 -14.21 -10.16 -26.53
C ALA A 306 -14.12 -10.69 -27.96
N ASP A 307 -15.11 -10.38 -28.80
CA ASP A 307 -14.95 -10.57 -30.25
C ASP A 307 -13.98 -9.52 -30.83
N PRO A 308 -13.26 -9.81 -31.94
CA PRO A 308 -12.28 -8.89 -32.52
C PRO A 308 -12.83 -7.48 -32.82
N ALA A 309 -14.12 -7.37 -33.15
CA ALA A 309 -14.79 -6.09 -33.40
C ALA A 309 -15.09 -5.27 -32.12
N GLU A 310 -15.19 -5.90 -30.95
CA GLU A 310 -15.43 -5.22 -29.67
C GLU A 310 -14.14 -4.60 -29.09
N ARG A 311 -12.99 -5.24 -29.39
CA ARG A 311 -11.68 -4.93 -28.80
C ARG A 311 -11.30 -3.44 -28.83
N PRO A 312 -11.45 -2.69 -29.94
CA PRO A 312 -11.10 -1.25 -29.96
C PRO A 312 -11.89 -0.43 -28.93
N ALA A 313 -13.19 -0.71 -28.74
CA ALA A 313 -14.03 0.00 -27.78
C ALA A 313 -13.67 -0.36 -26.32
N VAL A 314 -13.35 -1.64 -26.05
CA VAL A 314 -12.85 -2.10 -24.73
C VAL A 314 -11.55 -1.37 -24.36
N TRP A 315 -10.63 -1.23 -25.31
CA TRP A 315 -9.39 -0.46 -25.10
C TRP A 315 -9.66 1.02 -24.85
N GLN A 316 -10.46 1.67 -25.72
CA GLN A 316 -10.76 3.10 -25.62
C GLN A 316 -11.36 3.46 -24.26
N ALA A 317 -12.33 2.68 -23.78
CA ALA A 317 -12.98 2.89 -22.49
C ALA A 317 -12.02 2.66 -21.30
N ALA A 318 -11.16 1.63 -21.36
CA ALA A 318 -10.13 1.40 -20.34
C ALA A 318 -9.11 2.56 -20.26
N SER A 319 -8.67 3.06 -21.42
CA SER A 319 -7.74 4.19 -21.51
C SER A 319 -8.37 5.47 -20.97
N GLN A 320 -9.64 5.76 -21.32
CA GLN A 320 -10.40 6.86 -20.73
C GLN A 320 -10.63 6.71 -19.21
N CYS A 321 -10.75 5.49 -18.69
CA CYS A 321 -10.85 5.27 -17.24
C CYS A 321 -9.54 5.63 -16.53
N LEU A 322 -8.38 5.14 -17.00
CA LEU A 322 -7.09 5.50 -16.39
C LEU A 322 -6.78 6.99 -16.57
N GLN A 323 -7.06 7.59 -17.73
CA GLN A 323 -6.89 9.03 -17.96
C GLN A 323 -7.74 9.86 -16.99
N ARG A 324 -9.03 9.52 -16.80
CA ARG A 324 -9.90 10.20 -15.82
C ARG A 324 -9.39 10.03 -14.38
N HIS A 325 -8.91 8.84 -14.01
CA HIS A 325 -8.33 8.59 -12.69
C HIS A 325 -7.04 9.42 -12.48
N ARG A 326 -6.13 9.47 -13.48
CA ARG A 326 -4.92 10.32 -13.45
C ARG A 326 -5.25 11.81 -13.36
N ALA A 327 -6.26 12.29 -14.09
CA ALA A 327 -6.68 13.70 -14.06
C ALA A 327 -7.31 14.08 -12.71
N ARG A 328 -8.19 13.23 -12.15
CA ARG A 328 -8.81 13.43 -10.84
C ARG A 328 -7.80 13.51 -9.69
N ALA A 329 -6.67 12.82 -9.80
CA ALA A 329 -5.65 12.79 -8.74
C ALA A 329 -5.07 14.19 -8.43
N ALA A 330 -5.00 15.10 -9.41
CA ALA A 330 -4.48 16.48 -9.33
C ALA A 330 -3.05 16.65 -8.74
N VAL A 331 -2.41 15.53 -8.40
CA VAL A 331 -1.08 15.35 -7.82
C VAL A 331 -0.55 14.08 -8.48
N GLU A 332 0.67 14.10 -9.03
CA GLU A 332 1.10 13.30 -10.20
C GLU A 332 1.27 11.78 -9.99
N TRP A 333 0.20 11.05 -9.65
CA TRP A 333 0.31 9.67 -9.15
C TRP A 333 1.38 9.57 -8.06
N ASP A 334 1.34 10.60 -7.22
CA ASP A 334 2.28 10.89 -6.16
C ASP A 334 2.34 9.68 -5.22
N TYR A 335 3.53 9.35 -4.68
CA TYR A 335 3.71 8.11 -3.91
C TYR A 335 2.74 7.99 -2.71
N THR A 336 2.07 9.07 -2.27
CA THR A 336 0.93 8.95 -1.36
C THR A 336 -0.25 8.22 -1.93
N ASP A 337 -0.68 8.41 -3.18
CA ASP A 337 -2.04 7.99 -3.50
C ASP A 337 -2.17 6.47 -3.37
N MET A 338 -1.09 5.76 -3.65
CA MET A 338 -0.88 4.34 -3.32
C MET A 338 -0.72 4.05 -1.82
N LEU A 339 0.01 4.89 -1.06
CA LEU A 339 0.16 4.74 0.41
C LEU A 339 -1.05 5.25 1.22
N ARG A 340 -2.00 5.95 0.59
CA ARG A 340 -3.32 6.33 1.11
C ARG A 340 -4.20 5.10 1.08
N PHE A 341 -3.95 4.21 2.04
CA PHE A 341 -5.08 3.76 2.83
C PHE A 341 -5.73 5.01 3.44
N PRO A 342 -7.02 5.31 3.18
CA PRO A 342 -7.69 6.45 3.79
C PRO A 342 -8.12 6.09 5.22
N VAL A 343 -7.15 5.93 6.13
CA VAL A 343 -7.33 5.50 7.54
C VAL A 343 -8.07 6.56 8.41
N GLN A 344 -8.74 7.53 7.79
CA GLN A 344 -9.80 8.31 8.48
C GLN A 344 -11.03 7.45 8.80
N GLY A 345 -11.16 6.26 8.21
CA GLY A 345 -11.83 5.13 8.85
C GLY A 345 -10.80 4.03 9.15
N THR A 346 -10.55 3.73 10.43
CA THR A 346 -9.86 2.50 10.85
C THR A 346 -10.82 1.33 10.63
N PRO A 347 -10.58 0.40 9.68
CA PRO A 347 -11.64 -0.46 9.15
C PRO A 347 -12.45 -1.24 10.20
N LEU A 348 -11.78 -1.70 11.26
CA LEU A 348 -12.39 -2.44 12.38
C LEU A 348 -11.90 -1.88 13.75
N GLY A 349 -11.32 -0.66 13.77
CA GLY A 349 -10.32 -0.29 14.79
C GLY A 349 -10.74 0.68 15.88
N THR A 350 -11.70 1.58 15.66
CA THR A 350 -12.09 2.59 16.69
C THR A 350 -13.51 3.13 16.62
N HIS A 351 -14.03 3.46 15.42
CA HIS A 351 -15.34 4.12 15.27
C HIS A 351 -16.14 3.63 14.05
N MET A 352 -16.37 2.33 13.93
CA MET A 352 -17.44 1.81 13.05
C MET A 352 -18.85 2.13 13.59
N THR A 353 -18.98 2.34 14.90
CA THR A 353 -20.26 2.52 15.58
C THR A 353 -21.04 3.76 15.15
N HIS A 354 -20.38 4.86 14.79
CA HIS A 354 -21.06 6.15 14.55
C HIS A 354 -20.63 6.87 13.27
N GLN A 355 -21.55 6.83 12.30
CA GLN A 355 -21.68 7.71 11.12
C GLN A 355 -20.82 7.40 9.89
N ASN A 356 -21.53 7.11 8.78
CA ASN A 356 -21.13 7.39 7.40
C ASN A 356 -20.03 6.54 6.73
N HIS A 357 -19.67 5.34 7.19
CA HIS A 357 -18.71 4.46 6.48
C HIS A 357 -19.33 3.12 6.02
N PRO A 358 -19.56 2.92 4.70
CA PRO A 358 -19.96 1.63 4.13
C PRO A 358 -18.77 0.64 4.01
N SER A 359 -19.07 -0.60 3.60
CA SER A 359 -18.16 -1.78 3.60
C SER A 359 -16.78 -1.51 2.99
N VAL A 360 -15.77 -2.28 3.44
CA VAL A 360 -14.36 -2.06 3.11
C VAL A 360 -14.11 -1.97 1.60
N GLU A 361 -14.69 -2.88 0.81
CA GLU A 361 -14.60 -2.87 -0.66
C GLU A 361 -15.16 -1.61 -1.33
N SER A 362 -16.15 -0.95 -0.72
CA SER A 362 -16.91 0.13 -1.37
C SER A 362 -16.11 1.42 -1.51
N ARG A 363 -15.48 1.90 -0.42
CA ARG A 363 -14.69 3.14 -0.46
C ARG A 363 -13.20 2.93 -0.66
N PHE A 364 -12.70 1.72 -0.44
CA PHE A 364 -11.26 1.47 -0.37
C PHE A 364 -10.84 0.52 -1.49
N GLU A 365 -10.35 1.10 -2.59
CA GLU A 365 -9.49 0.37 -3.52
C GLU A 365 -8.33 -0.23 -2.71
N SER A 366 -8.33 -1.55 -2.52
CA SER A 366 -7.20 -2.22 -1.88
C SER A 366 -5.92 -1.95 -2.69
N PHE A 367 -4.76 -2.00 -2.03
CA PHE A 367 -3.49 -1.81 -2.74
C PHE A 367 -3.36 -2.79 -3.91
N ASN A 368 -3.77 -4.04 -3.69
CA ASN A 368 -3.81 -5.08 -4.71
C ASN A 368 -4.74 -4.71 -5.87
N SER A 369 -5.95 -4.21 -5.62
CA SER A 369 -6.87 -3.73 -6.67
C SER A 369 -6.24 -2.71 -7.62
N ARG A 370 -5.42 -1.79 -7.08
CA ARG A 370 -4.68 -0.79 -7.88
C ARG A 370 -3.56 -1.41 -8.71
N VAL A 371 -2.75 -2.29 -8.10
CA VAL A 371 -1.70 -3.06 -8.79
C VAL A 371 -2.30 -3.90 -9.92
N ASN A 372 -3.40 -4.61 -9.65
CA ASN A 372 -4.15 -5.37 -10.63
C ASN A 372 -4.58 -4.48 -11.79
N GLY A 373 -5.14 -3.29 -11.51
CA GLY A 373 -5.55 -2.34 -12.53
C GLY A 373 -4.41 -1.93 -13.47
N LEU A 374 -3.22 -1.73 -12.93
CA LEU A 374 -2.01 -1.43 -13.71
C LEU A 374 -1.51 -2.64 -14.52
N ILE A 375 -1.54 -3.86 -13.97
CA ILE A 375 -1.26 -5.09 -14.72
C ILE A 375 -2.24 -5.23 -15.89
N GLY A 376 -3.52 -4.99 -15.64
CA GLY A 376 -4.60 -5.03 -16.62
C GLY A 376 -4.36 -4.02 -17.75
N TYR A 377 -4.25 -2.74 -17.41
CA TYR A 377 -3.98 -1.68 -18.38
C TYR A 377 -2.73 -1.94 -19.22
N THR A 378 -1.63 -2.38 -18.58
CA THR A 378 -0.36 -2.70 -19.25
C THR A 378 -0.54 -3.81 -20.28
N ARG A 379 -1.20 -4.92 -19.92
CA ARG A 379 -1.40 -6.06 -20.82
C ARG A 379 -2.42 -5.76 -21.91
N LEU A 380 -3.49 -5.04 -21.58
CA LEU A 380 -4.51 -4.56 -22.52
C LEU A 380 -3.90 -3.64 -23.58
N ALA A 381 -3.04 -2.70 -23.19
CA ALA A 381 -2.34 -1.81 -24.12
C ALA A 381 -1.44 -2.59 -25.10
N ARG A 382 -0.68 -3.59 -24.62
CA ARG A 382 0.13 -4.47 -25.48
C ARG A 382 -0.73 -5.24 -26.48
N LEU A 383 -1.86 -5.79 -26.03
CA LEU A 383 -2.82 -6.49 -26.90
C LEU A 383 -3.55 -5.56 -27.90
N ALA A 384 -3.58 -4.25 -27.65
CA ALA A 384 -4.11 -3.23 -28.55
C ALA A 384 -3.06 -2.62 -29.51
N GLY A 385 -1.78 -3.01 -29.43
CA GLY A 385 -0.69 -2.42 -30.22
C GLY A 385 -0.21 -1.05 -29.70
N GLU A 386 -0.60 -0.66 -28.49
CA GLU A 386 -0.42 0.69 -27.95
C GLU A 386 0.83 0.78 -27.06
N GLU A 387 2.00 0.70 -27.71
CA GLU A 387 3.30 0.53 -27.06
C GLU A 387 3.61 1.59 -25.98
N ARG A 388 3.40 2.87 -26.30
CA ARG A 388 3.63 3.98 -25.35
C ARG A 388 2.70 3.93 -24.13
N ALA A 389 1.49 3.39 -24.31
CA ALA A 389 0.55 3.20 -23.21
C ALA A 389 0.92 1.97 -22.36
N ALA A 390 1.40 0.91 -23.00
CA ALA A 390 1.96 -0.26 -22.32
C ALA A 390 3.22 0.08 -21.50
N GLU A 391 4.14 0.86 -22.08
CA GLU A 391 5.29 1.46 -21.40
C GLU A 391 4.86 2.27 -20.17
N THR A 392 3.92 3.20 -20.36
CA THR A 392 3.35 4.03 -19.28
C THR A 392 2.76 3.17 -18.15
N GLY A 393 1.99 2.14 -18.50
CA GLY A 393 1.43 1.19 -17.54
C GLY A 393 2.50 0.38 -16.79
N THR A 394 3.52 -0.10 -17.51
CA THR A 394 4.59 -0.93 -16.93
C THR A 394 5.40 -0.12 -15.91
N CYS A 395 5.67 1.16 -16.19
CA CYS A 395 6.36 2.06 -15.26
C CYS A 395 5.51 2.37 -14.01
N LEU A 396 4.23 2.70 -14.19
CA LEU A 396 3.32 2.91 -13.04
C LEU A 396 3.20 1.64 -12.18
N LEU A 397 3.17 0.46 -12.80
CA LEU A 397 3.13 -0.83 -12.10
C LEU A 397 4.40 -1.07 -11.27
N ALA A 398 5.59 -0.87 -11.85
CA ALA A 398 6.86 -1.06 -11.12
C ALA A 398 6.97 -0.15 -9.90
N ARG A 399 6.55 1.12 -10.04
CA ARG A 399 6.46 2.07 -8.92
C ARG A 399 5.52 1.58 -7.82
N ALA A 400 4.36 1.04 -8.18
CA ALA A 400 3.39 0.48 -7.22
C ALA A 400 3.95 -0.72 -6.45
N LEU A 401 4.57 -1.66 -7.16
CA LEU A 401 5.13 -2.88 -6.57
C LEU A 401 6.26 -2.56 -5.59
N ALA A 402 7.19 -1.67 -5.95
CA ALA A 402 8.27 -1.24 -5.07
C ALA A 402 7.75 -0.52 -3.81
N LEU A 403 6.76 0.38 -3.95
CA LEU A 403 6.10 1.03 -2.81
C LEU A 403 5.47 0.03 -1.84
N ARG A 404 4.84 -1.02 -2.36
CA ARG A 404 4.18 -2.04 -1.54
C ARG A 404 5.15 -2.90 -0.77
N PHE A 405 6.19 -3.37 -1.44
CA PHE A 405 7.26 -4.14 -0.81
C PHE A 405 7.94 -3.34 0.30
N ALA A 406 8.25 -2.07 0.04
CA ALA A 406 8.79 -1.15 1.03
C ALA A 406 7.83 -0.94 2.22
N GLN A 407 6.52 -0.80 1.98
CA GLN A 407 5.52 -0.70 3.05
C GLN A 407 5.51 -1.94 3.96
N LEU A 408 5.64 -3.14 3.39
CA LEU A 408 5.62 -4.41 4.14
C LEU A 408 6.85 -4.59 5.03
N TYR A 409 8.03 -4.15 4.56
CA TYR A 409 9.29 -4.35 5.28
C TYR A 409 9.76 -3.16 6.13
N PHE A 410 9.05 -2.04 6.17
CA PHE A 410 9.53 -0.82 6.85
C PHE A 410 9.78 -1.03 8.36
N ASP A 411 8.88 -1.70 9.08
CA ASP A 411 9.08 -1.99 10.51
C ASP A 411 10.27 -2.94 10.74
N GLN A 412 10.46 -3.95 9.88
CA GLN A 412 11.62 -4.85 9.93
C GLN A 412 12.94 -4.07 9.76
N TYR A 413 12.97 -3.12 8.84
CA TYR A 413 14.11 -2.25 8.59
C TYR A 413 14.39 -1.28 9.76
N LEU A 414 13.34 -0.68 10.36
CA LEU A 414 13.48 0.14 11.57
C LEU A 414 14.03 -0.67 12.76
N ILE A 415 13.68 -1.96 12.88
CA ILE A 415 14.26 -2.87 13.88
C ILE A 415 15.72 -3.23 13.52
N GLN A 416 16.06 -3.45 12.25
CA GLN A 416 17.45 -3.69 11.82
C GLN A 416 18.37 -2.50 12.14
N LEU A 417 17.88 -1.27 12.06
CA LEU A 417 18.60 -0.06 12.47
C LEU A 417 18.56 0.24 13.97
N GLY A 418 17.98 -0.63 14.80
CA GLY A 418 17.91 -0.46 16.26
C GLY A 418 17.02 0.69 16.74
N VAL A 419 16.24 1.31 15.86
CA VAL A 419 15.30 2.40 16.21
C VAL A 419 14.12 1.88 17.02
N HIS A 420 13.69 0.65 16.75
CA HIS A 420 12.82 -0.11 17.63
C HIS A 420 13.64 -1.17 18.38
N GLN A 421 13.94 -0.90 19.65
CA GLN A 421 14.39 -1.92 20.59
C GLN A 421 13.18 -2.71 21.11
N PRO A 422 13.05 -4.02 20.84
CA PRO A 422 11.90 -4.81 21.28
C PRO A 422 11.76 -4.90 22.81
N GLN A 423 12.82 -4.60 23.55
CA GLN A 423 12.90 -4.66 25.02
C GLN A 423 12.22 -3.47 25.73
N LEU A 424 11.90 -2.39 24.99
CA LEU A 424 11.17 -1.22 25.51
C LEU A 424 9.67 -1.28 25.20
N LEU A 425 9.22 -2.37 24.57
CA LEU A 425 7.82 -2.77 24.48
C LEU A 425 7.49 -3.64 25.72
N PRO A 426 6.23 -3.73 26.18
CA PRO A 426 5.88 -4.61 27.29
C PRO A 426 6.35 -6.05 27.01
N PRO A 427 6.89 -6.76 28.02
CA PRO A 427 7.62 -8.00 27.80
C PRO A 427 6.73 -9.05 27.11
N PRO A 428 7.26 -9.78 26.12
CA PRO A 428 6.48 -10.80 25.43
C PRO A 428 6.07 -11.93 26.39
N LEU A 429 4.89 -12.50 26.16
CA LEU A 429 4.54 -13.80 26.73
C LEU A 429 5.63 -14.81 26.32
N ALA A 430 6.10 -15.59 27.29
CA ALA A 430 7.47 -16.11 27.28
C ALA A 430 7.71 -17.30 26.34
N ASP A 431 7.86 -17.04 25.04
CA ASP A 431 8.59 -17.91 24.12
C ASP A 431 9.39 -17.09 23.07
N ASN A 432 10.52 -17.62 22.62
CA ASN A 432 11.61 -16.89 21.96
C ASN A 432 11.42 -16.64 20.45
N THR A 433 10.17 -16.58 19.97
CA THR A 433 9.89 -16.34 18.54
C THR A 433 9.97 -14.85 18.20
N ARG A 434 10.82 -14.52 17.21
CA ARG A 434 11.23 -13.14 16.90
C ARG A 434 10.11 -12.29 16.31
N ARG A 435 10.00 -11.05 16.82
CA ARG A 435 9.55 -9.82 16.12
C ARG A 435 8.17 -9.88 15.43
N LEU A 436 7.11 -9.51 16.15
CA LEU A 436 5.89 -9.00 15.51
C LEU A 436 5.16 -7.98 16.42
N GLN A 437 5.39 -6.69 16.16
CA GLN A 437 4.52 -5.58 16.57
C GLN A 437 4.54 -4.48 15.49
N SER A 438 4.02 -4.78 14.29
CA SER A 438 3.88 -3.83 13.16
C SER A 438 2.73 -2.83 13.35
N LEU A 439 2.44 -2.45 14.59
CA LEU A 439 1.33 -1.58 14.98
C LEU A 439 1.54 -0.11 14.58
N THR A 440 2.81 0.30 14.39
CA THR A 440 3.19 1.72 14.26
C THR A 440 2.79 2.34 12.92
N LEU A 441 2.68 1.55 11.84
CA LEU A 441 2.25 2.04 10.52
C LEU A 441 0.85 1.61 10.09
N MET A 442 0.31 0.51 10.64
CA MET A 442 -1.12 0.17 10.48
C MET A 442 -2.03 1.29 11.01
N ARG A 443 -1.57 2.03 12.04
CA ARG A 443 -2.27 3.17 12.67
C ARG A 443 -2.17 4.52 11.93
N GLY A 444 -1.88 4.53 10.63
CA GLY A 444 -2.58 5.44 9.69
C GLY A 444 -2.28 6.95 9.69
N LEU A 445 -1.10 7.44 10.09
CA LEU A 445 -0.78 8.89 10.13
C LEU A 445 0.33 9.34 9.15
N TYR A 446 0.15 9.09 7.85
CA TYR A 446 1.16 9.45 6.82
C TYR A 446 0.67 10.38 5.70
N ILE A 447 1.64 11.04 5.07
CA ILE A 447 1.54 12.35 4.42
C ILE A 447 2.08 12.27 2.98
N GLY A 448 1.59 13.13 2.09
CA GLY A 448 1.97 13.17 0.66
C GLY A 448 3.46 13.27 0.38
N PRO A 449 3.96 12.89 -0.81
CA PRO A 449 5.32 13.23 -1.27
C PRO A 449 5.46 14.58 -1.96
N ARG A 450 4.44 15.12 -2.64
CA ARG A 450 4.37 16.59 -2.81
C ARG A 450 4.37 17.31 -1.45
N LEU A 451 3.94 16.61 -0.40
CA LEU A 451 4.08 16.97 1.02
C LEU A 451 5.28 16.31 1.75
N ALA A 452 6.14 15.50 1.11
CA ALA A 452 7.28 14.85 1.78
C ALA A 452 8.55 15.53 1.30
N TRP A 453 8.64 15.86 0.01
CA TRP A 453 9.57 16.88 -0.46
C TRP A 453 9.28 18.22 0.23
N THR A 454 8.02 18.64 0.42
CA THR A 454 7.70 19.87 1.19
C THR A 454 7.47 19.69 2.71
N TYR A 455 7.76 18.51 3.30
CA TYR A 455 8.01 18.39 4.76
C TYR A 455 9.50 18.19 5.06
N ILE A 456 10.25 17.47 4.20
CA ILE A 456 11.71 17.43 4.23
C ILE A 456 12.26 18.85 3.94
N TRP A 457 11.63 19.59 3.03
CA TRP A 457 11.95 20.98 2.69
C TRP A 457 10.71 21.86 2.83
N LYS A 458 10.19 22.02 4.05
CA LYS A 458 9.22 23.08 4.30
C LYS A 458 9.97 24.38 4.57
N GLU A 459 9.71 25.42 3.76
CA GLU A 459 9.92 26.80 4.18
C GLU A 459 8.87 27.15 5.25
N ASN A 460 9.04 26.55 6.42
CA ASN A 460 8.42 26.98 7.64
C ASN A 460 9.23 28.16 8.16
N THR A 461 8.93 29.36 7.67
CA THR A 461 9.27 30.60 8.35
C THR A 461 8.18 30.85 9.40
N PRO A 462 8.31 30.39 10.66
CA PRO A 462 7.31 30.65 11.69
C PRO A 462 7.17 32.16 11.91
N GLU A 463 6.07 32.58 12.55
CA GLU A 463 5.77 33.97 12.89
C GLU A 463 7.00 34.70 13.50
N SER A 464 7.68 34.01 14.41
CA SER A 464 8.89 34.48 15.11
C SER A 464 10.15 34.61 14.24
N ALA A 465 10.21 33.98 13.07
CA ALA A 465 11.33 34.08 12.13
C ALA A 465 11.13 35.20 11.09
N LYS A 466 9.88 35.62 10.82
CA LYS A 466 9.57 36.66 9.81
C LYS A 466 10.33 37.96 10.07
N GLY A 467 10.46 38.37 11.35
CA GLY A 467 11.21 39.56 11.76
C GLY A 467 12.75 39.46 11.68
N VAL A 468 13.31 38.27 11.40
CA VAL A 468 14.76 38.02 11.36
C VAL A 468 15.32 38.14 9.92
N GLY A 469 14.45 38.21 8.90
CA GLY A 469 14.85 38.21 7.49
C GLY A 469 15.53 36.90 7.06
N ALA A 470 15.22 35.80 7.73
CA ALA A 470 15.84 34.50 7.52
C ALA A 470 14.84 33.49 6.94
N ARG A 471 15.25 32.74 5.91
CA ARG A 471 14.46 31.63 5.36
C ARG A 471 14.85 30.36 6.13
N VAL A 472 13.92 29.81 6.89
CA VAL A 472 14.21 28.68 7.80
C VAL A 472 13.69 27.38 7.20
N TYR A 473 14.61 26.48 6.91
CA TYR A 473 14.36 25.16 6.34
C TYR A 473 14.48 24.15 7.47
N PHE A 474 13.33 23.70 7.98
CA PHE A 474 13.30 22.59 8.90
C PHE A 474 13.32 21.30 8.09
N PHE A 475 14.38 20.51 8.23
CA PHE A 475 14.42 19.13 7.72
C PHE A 475 13.54 18.28 8.63
N HIS A 476 12.23 18.31 8.38
CA HIS A 476 11.21 17.92 9.36
C HIS A 476 11.04 16.39 9.43
N VAL A 477 11.86 15.76 10.25
CA VAL A 477 11.69 14.35 10.65
C VAL A 477 10.60 14.28 11.72
N ASN A 478 9.33 14.50 11.33
CA ASN A 478 8.21 14.41 12.26
C ASN A 478 8.13 13.01 12.89
N HIS A 479 8.40 12.96 14.19
CA HIS A 479 8.06 11.84 15.05
C HIS A 479 6.58 12.01 15.44
N PRO A 480 5.68 11.06 15.13
CA PRO A 480 4.40 10.98 15.80
C PRO A 480 4.68 10.53 17.25
N VAL A 481 5.14 11.45 18.10
CA VAL A 481 5.27 11.19 19.54
C VAL A 481 3.86 11.15 20.10
N TRP A 482 3.32 9.94 20.26
CA TRP A 482 2.37 9.61 21.30
C TRP A 482 1.17 10.57 21.49
N SER A 483 0.68 11.18 20.40
CA SER A 483 -0.61 11.91 20.41
C SER A 483 -1.82 10.97 20.35
N ALA A 484 -1.61 9.67 20.58
CA ALA A 484 -2.63 8.79 21.09
C ALA A 484 -2.95 9.26 22.53
N SER A 485 -4.20 9.61 22.77
CA SER A 485 -4.64 10.32 23.97
C SER A 485 -4.42 9.51 25.26
N GLN A 486 -3.34 9.82 25.98
CA GLN A 486 -3.11 9.28 27.35
C GLN A 486 -4.25 9.64 28.33
N GLY A 487 -5.11 10.62 28.00
CA GLY A 487 -6.30 10.99 28.77
C GLY A 487 -7.58 10.18 28.51
N SER A 488 -7.57 9.18 27.61
CA SER A 488 -8.78 8.37 27.30
C SER A 488 -8.49 6.88 27.27
N GLY A 489 -7.99 6.35 28.40
CA GLY A 489 -7.55 4.96 28.60
C GLY A 489 -8.67 3.91 28.64
N GLY A 490 -9.56 3.88 27.65
CA GLY A 490 -10.45 2.75 27.42
C GLY A 490 -9.68 1.55 26.87
N VAL A 491 -9.27 0.64 27.76
CA VAL A 491 -8.46 -0.54 27.42
C VAL A 491 -9.29 -1.56 26.61
N SER A 492 -9.41 -1.30 25.31
CA SER A 492 -9.93 -2.23 24.30
C SER A 492 -8.86 -3.26 23.92
N GLY A 493 -8.35 -3.97 24.93
CA GLY A 493 -7.16 -4.83 24.91
C GLY A 493 -7.34 -6.17 24.18
N GLY A 494 -7.85 -6.13 22.95
CA GLY A 494 -8.01 -7.30 22.09
C GLY A 494 -8.24 -7.00 20.61
N ARG A 495 -8.03 -5.75 20.16
CA ARG A 495 -8.13 -5.40 18.71
C ARG A 495 -6.94 -5.91 17.89
N ASP A 496 -5.86 -6.32 18.55
CA ASP A 496 -4.56 -6.62 17.94
C ASP A 496 -4.54 -7.84 16.99
N VAL A 497 -5.58 -8.70 17.01
CA VAL A 497 -5.70 -9.85 16.09
C VAL A 497 -6.32 -9.46 14.74
N ILE A 498 -7.13 -8.40 14.70
CA ILE A 498 -7.73 -7.90 13.45
C ILE A 498 -6.71 -7.06 12.66
N ASP A 499 -5.63 -6.61 13.30
CA ASP A 499 -4.42 -6.08 12.66
C ASP A 499 -3.58 -7.17 11.93
N ALA A 500 -4.17 -8.32 11.53
CA ALA A 500 -3.51 -9.37 10.76
C ALA A 500 -3.12 -8.87 9.35
N PRO A 501 -1.82 -8.62 9.06
CA PRO A 501 -1.40 -7.99 7.81
C PRO A 501 -1.64 -8.87 6.57
N LEU A 502 -1.83 -10.18 6.80
CA LEU A 502 -2.15 -11.18 5.79
C LEU A 502 -3.48 -10.90 5.07
N PHE A 503 -4.47 -10.33 5.75
CA PHE A 503 -5.74 -9.92 5.13
C PHE A 503 -5.49 -8.91 4.01
N PHE A 504 -4.77 -7.81 4.31
CA PHE A 504 -4.42 -6.77 3.35
C PHE A 504 -3.46 -7.22 2.24
N ILE A 505 -2.81 -8.38 2.39
CA ILE A 505 -1.98 -9.02 1.37
C ILE A 505 -2.80 -9.93 0.45
N GLY A 506 -3.83 -10.59 0.98
CA GLY A 506 -4.70 -11.52 0.25
C GLY A 506 -5.93 -10.90 -0.42
N LEU A 507 -6.42 -9.76 0.09
CA LEU A 507 -7.60 -9.07 -0.46
C LEU A 507 -7.35 -8.66 -1.91
N ASP A 508 -8.29 -8.94 -2.82
CA ASP A 508 -8.16 -8.70 -4.28
C ASP A 508 -6.94 -9.35 -4.94
N LEU A 509 -6.36 -10.41 -4.38
CA LEU A 509 -5.11 -10.95 -4.92
C LEU A 509 -5.30 -11.62 -6.29
N THR A 510 -4.45 -11.25 -7.26
CA THR A 510 -4.39 -11.88 -8.59
C THR A 510 -3.05 -12.59 -8.81
N PRO A 511 -2.94 -13.54 -9.75
CA PRO A 511 -1.69 -14.28 -9.99
C PRO A 511 -0.44 -13.41 -10.28
N GLY A 512 -0.61 -12.22 -10.87
CA GLY A 512 0.51 -11.29 -11.09
C GLY A 512 1.00 -10.64 -9.79
N THR A 513 0.09 -10.08 -9.01
CA THR A 513 0.37 -9.48 -7.70
C THR A 513 0.86 -10.52 -6.68
N ALA A 514 0.33 -11.75 -6.76
CA ALA A 514 0.79 -12.88 -5.95
C ALA A 514 2.17 -13.39 -6.36
N GLY A 515 2.51 -13.35 -7.65
CA GLY A 515 3.86 -13.62 -8.14
C GLY A 515 4.85 -12.70 -7.43
N PHE A 516 4.63 -11.39 -7.51
CA PHE A 516 5.45 -10.42 -6.81
C PHE A 516 5.60 -10.70 -5.30
N TYR A 517 4.49 -10.98 -4.59
CA TYR A 517 4.58 -11.31 -3.16
C TYR A 517 5.29 -12.65 -2.88
N ARG A 518 5.21 -13.64 -3.77
CA ARG A 518 5.94 -14.91 -3.62
C ARG A 518 7.44 -14.71 -3.85
N ASP A 519 7.77 -13.86 -4.81
CA ASP A 519 9.13 -13.73 -5.31
C ASP A 519 9.97 -12.82 -4.41
N TYR A 520 9.32 -11.91 -3.68
CA TYR A 520 9.98 -10.92 -2.82
C TYR A 520 9.45 -10.86 -1.38
N CYS A 521 8.18 -11.15 -1.09
CA CYS A 521 7.59 -10.97 0.24
C CYS A 521 7.31 -12.28 1.02
N ARG A 522 7.73 -13.44 0.51
CA ARG A 522 7.28 -14.76 0.99
C ARG A 522 7.45 -14.95 2.50
N ASP A 523 8.62 -14.67 3.04
CA ASP A 523 8.94 -14.86 4.46
C ASP A 523 8.01 -14.05 5.38
N PHE A 524 7.65 -12.83 4.98
CA PHE A 524 6.68 -12.00 5.70
C PHE A 524 5.29 -12.66 5.68
N VAL A 525 4.87 -13.18 4.53
CA VAL A 525 3.57 -13.86 4.39
C VAL A 525 3.54 -15.16 5.17
N GLU A 526 4.64 -15.94 5.21
CA GLU A 526 4.74 -17.14 6.04
C GLU A 526 4.70 -16.84 7.54
N LEU A 527 5.37 -15.76 8.00
CA LEU A 527 5.31 -15.31 9.39
C LEU A 527 3.89 -14.83 9.77
N ALA A 528 3.28 -14.01 8.91
CA ALA A 528 1.90 -13.56 9.09
C ALA A 528 0.90 -14.73 9.08
N PHE A 529 1.14 -15.77 8.28
CA PHE A 529 0.33 -16.99 8.27
C PHE A 529 0.51 -17.83 9.54
N LYS A 530 1.73 -17.93 10.07
CA LYS A 530 1.99 -18.59 11.36
C LYS A 530 1.27 -17.86 12.51
N HIS A 531 1.31 -16.53 12.53
CA HIS A 531 0.56 -15.74 13.50
C HIS A 531 -0.96 -15.95 13.37
N LEU A 532 -1.51 -15.84 12.14
CA LEU A 532 -2.93 -16.11 11.88
C LEU A 532 -3.33 -17.53 12.31
N ALA A 533 -2.55 -18.55 11.99
CA ALA A 533 -2.90 -19.94 12.34
C ALA A 533 -2.91 -20.19 13.87
N LEU A 534 -2.18 -19.40 14.65
CA LEU A 534 -2.16 -19.47 16.12
C LEU A 534 -3.32 -18.69 16.76
N THR A 535 -3.64 -17.50 16.26
CA THR A 535 -4.73 -16.67 16.80
C THR A 535 -6.11 -17.04 16.24
N ALA A 536 -6.16 -17.63 15.05
CA ALA A 536 -7.34 -17.81 14.21
C ALA A 536 -7.48 -19.25 13.68
N PRO A 537 -7.65 -20.29 14.52
CA PRO A 537 -7.76 -21.67 14.04
C PRO A 537 -8.90 -21.90 13.02
N THR A 538 -9.91 -21.03 13.01
CA THR A 538 -11.07 -21.00 12.10
C THR A 538 -10.95 -20.02 10.92
N TRP A 539 -9.76 -19.44 10.64
CA TRP A 539 -9.57 -18.35 9.64
C TRP A 539 -10.14 -18.60 8.24
N TYR A 540 -10.40 -19.85 7.86
CA TYR A 540 -10.90 -20.27 6.54
C TYR A 540 -12.42 -20.46 6.48
N VAL A 541 -13.09 -20.49 7.64
CA VAL A 541 -14.53 -20.72 7.77
C VAL A 541 -15.27 -19.43 7.48
N ALA A 542 -16.13 -19.47 6.47
CA ALA A 542 -17.00 -18.36 6.12
C ALA A 542 -18.18 -18.30 7.11
N ASP A 543 -18.52 -17.10 7.58
CA ASP A 543 -19.38 -16.90 8.77
C ASP A 543 -18.87 -17.64 10.04
N GLY A 544 -17.56 -17.93 10.10
CA GLY A 544 -16.93 -18.49 11.30
C GLY A 544 -16.91 -17.50 12.48
N PRO A 545 -16.74 -17.96 13.73
CA PRO A 545 -16.69 -17.07 14.89
C PRO A 545 -15.48 -16.13 14.80
N THR A 546 -15.70 -14.85 15.07
CA THR A 546 -14.64 -13.89 15.39
C THR A 546 -13.98 -14.21 16.72
N TYR A 547 -12.83 -13.58 16.94
CA TYR A 547 -12.03 -13.65 18.15
C TYR A 547 -12.77 -13.11 19.38
N TRP A 548 -12.37 -13.58 20.56
CA TRP A 548 -12.91 -13.16 21.86
C TRP A 548 -12.50 -11.71 22.25
N SER A 549 -12.90 -10.72 21.46
CA SER A 549 -12.56 -9.30 21.72
C SER A 549 -13.32 -8.27 20.88
N SER A 550 -13.91 -8.64 19.74
CA SER A 550 -14.68 -7.72 18.88
C SER A 550 -16.15 -7.62 19.30
N GLU A 551 -16.79 -6.48 18.98
CA GLU A 551 -18.26 -6.32 19.07
C GLU A 551 -18.98 -7.18 18.01
N GLU A 552 -18.29 -7.48 16.91
CA GLU A 552 -18.70 -8.45 15.90
C GLU A 552 -18.48 -9.88 16.41
N SER A 553 -19.46 -10.77 16.20
CA SER A 553 -19.44 -12.19 16.58
C SER A 553 -19.21 -13.17 15.42
N VAL A 554 -19.14 -12.65 14.18
CA VAL A 554 -19.04 -13.43 12.93
C VAL A 554 -18.01 -12.81 12.00
N GLY A 555 -17.10 -13.61 11.45
CA GLY A 555 -16.00 -13.18 10.59
C GLY A 555 -16.47 -12.81 9.18
N PRO A 556 -16.14 -11.60 8.67
CA PRO A 556 -16.66 -11.13 7.40
C PRO A 556 -16.02 -11.86 6.20
N PRO A 557 -16.79 -12.10 5.12
CA PRO A 557 -16.50 -13.09 4.07
C PRO A 557 -15.20 -12.84 3.28
N GLU A 558 -14.74 -11.59 3.20
CA GLU A 558 -13.49 -11.22 2.54
C GLU A 558 -12.24 -11.72 3.29
N VAL A 559 -12.33 -11.98 4.60
CA VAL A 559 -11.20 -12.44 5.44
C VAL A 559 -10.77 -13.88 5.10
N PRO A 560 -11.64 -14.91 5.15
CA PRO A 560 -11.27 -16.26 4.74
C PRO A 560 -10.88 -16.34 3.26
N TRP A 561 -11.50 -15.52 2.40
CA TRP A 561 -11.13 -15.42 0.98
C TRP A 561 -9.70 -14.89 0.79
N ALA A 562 -9.37 -13.74 1.39
CA ALA A 562 -8.05 -13.15 1.31
C ALA A 562 -6.96 -14.09 1.83
N CYS A 563 -7.16 -14.65 3.02
CA CYS A 563 -6.20 -15.56 3.65
C CYS A 563 -6.02 -16.84 2.81
N PHE A 564 -7.09 -17.35 2.19
CA PHE A 564 -7.01 -18.46 1.25
C PHE A 564 -6.21 -18.11 0.00
N LEU A 565 -6.46 -16.96 -0.64
CA LEU A 565 -5.72 -16.53 -1.84
C LEU A 565 -4.23 -16.34 -1.56
N ALA A 566 -3.88 -15.75 -0.41
CA ALA A 566 -2.49 -15.60 0.01
C ALA A 566 -1.81 -16.98 0.17
N LYS A 567 -2.47 -17.94 0.85
CA LYS A 567 -1.97 -19.32 0.98
C LYS A 567 -1.84 -20.02 -0.39
N ALA A 568 -2.84 -19.83 -1.26
CA ALA A 568 -2.93 -20.54 -2.54
C ALA A 568 -1.98 -20.03 -3.61
N MET A 569 -1.69 -18.73 -3.64
CA MET A 569 -0.91 -18.09 -4.71
C MET A 569 0.49 -17.64 -4.28
N ILE A 570 0.64 -17.15 -3.03
CA ILE A 570 1.91 -16.63 -2.52
C ILE A 570 2.73 -17.77 -1.91
N LEU A 571 2.16 -18.46 -0.93
CA LEU A 571 2.82 -19.59 -0.27
C LEU A 571 2.87 -20.84 -1.17
N GLN A 572 2.09 -20.82 -2.26
CA GLN A 572 1.91 -21.89 -3.23
C GLN A 572 1.51 -23.24 -2.61
N ALA A 573 0.73 -23.20 -1.52
CA ALA A 573 0.17 -24.38 -0.88
C ALA A 573 -0.41 -25.38 -1.90
N ASP A 574 -0.19 -26.67 -1.66
CA ASP A 574 -0.57 -27.70 -2.62
C ASP A 574 -2.10 -27.88 -2.63
N GLY A 575 -2.68 -28.23 -3.78
CA GLY A 575 -4.13 -28.34 -3.89
C GLY A 575 -4.76 -29.32 -2.88
N ARG A 576 -4.03 -30.36 -2.42
CA ARG A 576 -4.55 -31.33 -1.43
C ARG A 576 -4.65 -30.72 -0.04
N GLU A 577 -3.79 -29.75 0.27
CA GLU A 577 -3.88 -28.89 1.45
C GLU A 577 -5.02 -27.86 1.26
N LEU A 578 -5.01 -27.09 0.18
CA LEU A 578 -6.01 -26.04 -0.07
C LEU A 578 -7.45 -26.55 -0.10
N TYR A 579 -7.67 -27.78 -0.59
CA TYR A 579 -8.97 -28.46 -0.54
C TYR A 579 -9.62 -28.44 0.85
N LYS A 580 -8.83 -28.47 1.94
CA LYS A 580 -9.32 -28.41 3.33
C LYS A 580 -9.96 -27.06 3.70
N TYR A 581 -9.64 -26.01 2.97
CA TYR A 581 -9.95 -24.61 3.31
C TYR A 581 -10.88 -23.92 2.29
N VAL A 582 -11.37 -24.67 1.29
CA VAL A 582 -12.31 -24.15 0.27
C VAL A 582 -13.66 -23.80 0.91
N ASP A 583 -14.06 -24.54 1.94
CA ASP A 583 -15.27 -24.36 2.74
C ASP A 583 -16.58 -24.48 1.91
N PHE A 584 -17.63 -23.71 2.24
CA PHE A 584 -18.92 -23.68 1.52
C PHE A 584 -19.22 -22.27 0.94
N PRO A 585 -20.14 -22.12 -0.04
CA PRO A 585 -20.58 -20.82 -0.51
C PRO A 585 -21.59 -20.20 0.46
N GLN A 586 -21.43 -18.93 0.80
CA GLN A 586 -22.35 -18.21 1.70
C GLN A 586 -23.62 -17.80 0.95
N ALA A 587 -23.47 -17.23 -0.25
CA ALA A 587 -24.58 -16.96 -1.15
C ALA A 587 -25.22 -18.26 -1.71
N ALA A 588 -26.49 -18.18 -2.12
CA ALA A 588 -27.19 -19.30 -2.77
C ALA A 588 -26.60 -19.63 -4.16
N PHE A 589 -26.14 -18.58 -4.85
CA PHE A 589 -25.41 -18.59 -6.12
C PHE A 589 -24.58 -17.31 -6.24
N GLY A 590 -23.58 -17.30 -7.13
CA GLY A 590 -22.81 -16.08 -7.41
C GLY A 590 -21.90 -15.63 -6.27
N ASP A 591 -21.55 -16.52 -5.34
CA ASP A 591 -20.47 -16.29 -4.37
C ASP A 591 -19.13 -16.21 -5.12
N LEU A 592 -18.65 -14.99 -5.34
CA LEU A 592 -17.39 -14.79 -6.07
C LEU A 592 -16.16 -15.23 -5.26
N TYR A 593 -16.28 -15.26 -3.94
CA TYR A 593 -15.19 -15.64 -3.05
C TYR A 593 -15.05 -17.16 -3.00
N TYR A 594 -16.15 -17.90 -2.89
CA TYR A 594 -16.17 -19.36 -3.06
C TYR A 594 -15.70 -19.79 -4.46
N LEU A 595 -16.22 -19.16 -5.52
CA LEU A 595 -15.76 -19.39 -6.90
C LEU A 595 -14.26 -19.09 -7.06
N GLY A 596 -13.75 -18.02 -6.44
CA GLY A 596 -12.34 -17.67 -6.39
C GLY A 596 -11.47 -18.68 -5.64
N LYS A 597 -11.95 -19.21 -4.50
CA LYS A 597 -11.31 -20.30 -3.74
C LYS A 597 -11.21 -21.57 -4.58
N LEU A 598 -12.30 -21.95 -5.28
CA LEU A 598 -12.31 -23.10 -6.20
C LEU A 598 -11.27 -22.95 -7.32
N CYS A 599 -11.24 -21.80 -8.01
CA CYS A 599 -10.27 -21.56 -9.09
C CYS A 599 -8.83 -21.58 -8.58
N ALA A 600 -8.53 -20.92 -7.45
CA ALA A 600 -7.17 -20.89 -6.90
C ALA A 600 -6.68 -22.27 -6.42
N ALA A 601 -7.56 -23.15 -5.94
CA ALA A 601 -7.22 -24.54 -5.62
C ALA A 601 -7.05 -25.42 -6.87
N LEU A 602 -7.82 -25.18 -7.93
CA LEU A 602 -7.66 -25.84 -9.23
C LEU A 602 -6.34 -25.45 -9.90
N GLU A 603 -6.03 -24.15 -9.93
CA GLU A 603 -4.71 -23.62 -10.30
C GLU A 603 -3.58 -24.27 -9.49
N ALA A 604 -3.78 -24.52 -8.18
CA ALA A 604 -2.75 -25.15 -7.33
C ALA A 604 -2.58 -26.66 -7.55
N PHE A 605 -3.61 -27.38 -7.96
CA PHE A 605 -3.45 -28.74 -8.47
C PHE A 605 -2.71 -28.72 -9.81
N ALA A 606 -3.05 -27.79 -10.70
CA ALA A 606 -2.31 -27.45 -11.92
C ALA A 606 -0.93 -26.78 -11.65
N ARG A 607 -0.32 -27.10 -10.50
CA ARG A 607 1.08 -26.83 -10.11
C ARG A 607 1.82 -28.02 -9.46
N LYS A 608 1.36 -29.30 -9.49
CA LYS A 608 2.03 -30.41 -8.71
C LYS A 608 2.84 -31.56 -9.38
N ALA A 609 2.36 -32.25 -10.42
CA ALA A 609 3.01 -33.37 -11.15
C ALA A 609 2.66 -33.43 -12.68
N LYS A 610 3.04 -32.39 -13.43
CA LYS A 610 3.61 -32.47 -14.80
C LYS A 610 5.13 -32.48 -14.64
#